data_AF-A0A8S3JZA2-F1
#
_entry.id   AF-A0A8S3JZA2-F1
#
_cell.length_a   1.000
_cell.length_b   1.000
_cell.length_c   1.000
_cell.angle_alpha   90.00
_cell.angle_beta   90.00
_cell.angle_gamma   90.00
#
_symmetry.space_group_name_H-M   'P 1'
#
loop_
_entity.id
_entity.type
_entity.pdbx_description
1 polymer ?
#
loop_
_entity_poly.entity_id
_entity_poly.type
_entity_poly.pdbx_seq_one_letter_code
_entity_poly.pdbx_strand_id
1 'polypeptide(L)'
;MTEMNFRSCSFLLSHVQRILDFYDKSVDPEGGFYHCYKDDGTVYDSHTRHLVSSTRFIFNYAKGYLYFGKDDYLKRTRHGLDYIRNTHRNPKTG
;
A
#
# COMPACT_ATOMS: atom_id res chain seq x y z
N MET A 1 -1.05 -27.57 22.29
CA MET A 1 -1.12 -26.47 21.30
C MET A 1 -0.60 -25.21 21.99
N THR A 2 0.46 -24.61 21.48
CA THR A 2 0.89 -23.28 21.97
C THR A 2 -0.11 -22.25 21.48
N GLU A 3 -0.73 -21.54 22.41
CA GLU A 3 -1.68 -20.47 22.12
C GLU A 3 -0.94 -19.28 21.47
N MET A 4 -1.56 -18.68 20.44
CA MET A 4 -0.97 -17.54 19.73
C MET A 4 -1.02 -16.29 20.59
N ASN A 5 0.14 -15.69 20.90
CA ASN A 5 0.17 -14.44 21.66
C ASN A 5 -0.02 -13.22 20.75
N PHE A 6 -1.27 -12.77 20.63
CA PHE A 6 -1.66 -11.60 19.83
C PHE A 6 -1.08 -10.25 20.30
N ARG A 7 -0.53 -10.19 21.52
CA ARG A 7 0.14 -8.98 22.05
C ARG A 7 1.64 -8.95 21.76
N SER A 8 2.21 -10.04 21.24
CA SER A 8 3.63 -10.11 20.97
C SER A 8 4.02 -9.25 19.76
N CYS A 9 5.13 -8.53 19.88
CA CYS A 9 5.65 -7.69 18.81
C CYS A 9 5.95 -8.52 17.54
N SER A 10 6.50 -9.72 17.70
CA SER A 10 6.77 -10.64 16.59
C SER A 10 5.49 -11.03 15.84
N PHE A 11 4.42 -11.39 16.55
CA PHE A 11 3.13 -11.68 15.91
C PHE A 11 2.62 -10.49 15.10
N LEU A 12 2.61 -9.30 15.69
CA LEU A 12 2.11 -8.09 15.04
C LEU A 12 2.92 -7.73 13.79
N LEU A 13 4.26 -7.73 13.88
CA LEU A 13 5.13 -7.43 12.75
C LEU A 13 5.00 -8.48 11.62
N SER A 14 4.94 -9.76 11.97
CA SER A 14 4.70 -10.83 10.97
C SER A 14 3.34 -10.72 10.32
N HIS A 15 2.29 -10.31 11.06
CA HIS A 15 0.97 -10.10 10.48
C HIS A 15 0.92 -8.89 9.55
N VAL A 16 1.55 -7.77 9.93
CA VAL A 16 1.69 -6.58 9.08
C VAL A 16 2.43 -6.92 7.78
N GLN A 17 3.54 -7.64 7.86
CA GLN A 17 4.30 -8.06 6.68
C GLN A 17 3.43 -8.89 5.73
N ARG A 18 2.64 -9.84 6.26
CA ARG A 18 1.73 -10.68 5.46
C ARG A 18 0.67 -9.86 4.71
N ILE A 19 0.16 -8.80 5.34
CA ILE A 19 -0.80 -7.87 4.70
C ILE A 19 -0.11 -7.08 3.59
N LEU A 20 1.12 -6.60 3.81
CA LEU A 20 1.89 -5.91 2.77
C LEU A 20 2.21 -6.83 1.59
N ASP A 21 2.52 -8.10 1.85
CA ASP A 21 2.81 -9.11 0.82
C ASP A 21 1.57 -9.40 -0.05
N PHE A 22 0.36 -9.36 0.52
CA PHE A 22 -0.89 -9.45 -0.26
C PHE A 22 -0.99 -8.33 -1.30
N TYR A 23 -0.56 -7.12 -0.94
CA TYR A 23 -0.57 -5.95 -1.82
C TYR A 23 0.69 -5.81 -2.68
N ASP A 24 1.54 -6.83 -2.78
CA ASP A 24 2.82 -6.67 -3.47
C ASP A 24 2.67 -6.28 -4.96
N LYS A 25 1.56 -6.70 -5.58
CA LYS A 25 1.18 -6.37 -6.96
C LYS A 25 0.37 -5.07 -7.08
N SER A 26 0.36 -4.23 -6.04
CA SER A 26 -0.52 -3.06 -6.02
C SER A 26 -0.07 -1.93 -6.93
N VAL A 27 1.22 -1.87 -7.28
CA VAL A 27 1.78 -0.79 -8.09
C VAL A 27 1.26 -0.88 -9.51
N ASP A 28 0.68 0.21 -9.99
CA ASP A 28 0.34 0.37 -11.40
C ASP A 28 1.55 0.99 -12.13
N PRO A 29 2.14 0.31 -13.13
CA PRO A 29 3.26 0.86 -13.89
C PRO A 29 2.96 2.21 -14.55
N GLU A 30 1.69 2.52 -14.84
CA GLU A 30 1.27 3.81 -15.41
C GLU A 30 1.15 4.92 -14.35
N GLY A 31 1.14 4.58 -13.06
CA GLY A 31 1.09 5.53 -11.96
C GLY A 31 0.07 5.17 -10.87
N GLY A 32 0.49 5.31 -9.63
CA GLY A 32 -0.34 5.07 -8.46
C GLY A 32 -0.48 3.58 -8.14
N PHE A 33 -1.67 3.17 -7.73
CA PHE A 33 -1.93 1.81 -7.29
C PHE A 33 -3.28 1.31 -7.81
N TYR A 34 -3.39 0.01 -8.06
CA TYR A 34 -4.69 -0.65 -8.17
C TYR A 34 -5.42 -0.59 -6.83
N HIS A 35 -6.76 -0.53 -6.85
CA HIS A 35 -7.54 -0.34 -5.62
C HIS A 35 -8.61 -1.41 -5.40
N CYS A 36 -8.84 -2.28 -6.37
CA CYS A 36 -9.96 -3.22 -6.40
C CYS A 36 -9.42 -4.65 -6.53
N TYR A 37 -9.44 -5.39 -5.41
CA TYR A 37 -8.86 -6.73 -5.30
C TYR A 37 -9.90 -7.77 -4.89
N LYS A 38 -9.76 -8.98 -5.43
CA LYS A 38 -10.43 -10.18 -4.90
C LYS A 38 -9.63 -10.76 -3.73
N ASP A 39 -10.21 -11.75 -3.05
CA ASP A 39 -9.58 -12.44 -1.91
C ASP A 39 -8.26 -13.15 -2.27
N ASP A 40 -8.06 -13.52 -3.53
CA ASP A 40 -6.83 -14.13 -4.05
C ASP A 40 -5.77 -13.10 -4.50
N GLY A 41 -6.06 -11.81 -4.34
CA GLY A 41 -5.21 -10.70 -4.77
C GLY A 41 -5.34 -10.33 -6.25
N THR A 42 -6.25 -10.96 -7.01
CA THR A 42 -6.53 -10.56 -8.40
C THR A 42 -7.12 -9.15 -8.43
N VAL A 43 -6.53 -8.27 -9.24
CA VAL A 43 -7.10 -6.97 -9.55
C VAL A 43 -8.30 -7.16 -10.48
N TYR A 44 -9.51 -6.84 -10.03
CA TYR A 44 -10.72 -7.02 -10.84
C TYR A 44 -11.20 -5.73 -11.54
N ASP A 45 -10.66 -4.58 -11.12
CA ASP A 45 -10.86 -3.29 -11.79
C ASP A 45 -9.53 -2.53 -11.75
N SER A 46 -8.89 -2.45 -12.92
CA SER A 46 -7.59 -1.81 -13.11
C SER A 46 -7.70 -0.32 -13.40
N HIS A 47 -8.89 0.27 -13.54
CA HIS A 47 -9.06 1.66 -13.96
C HIS A 47 -9.54 2.58 -12.86
N THR A 48 -10.47 2.13 -12.02
CA THR A 48 -11.04 2.99 -10.98
C THR A 48 -9.98 3.39 -9.96
N ARG A 49 -9.89 4.70 -9.68
CA ARG A 49 -8.97 5.27 -8.69
C ARG A 49 -9.74 6.15 -7.72
N HIS A 50 -9.51 5.97 -6.42
CA HIS A 50 -10.14 6.72 -5.37
C HIS A 50 -9.07 7.33 -4.46
N LEU A 51 -9.22 8.62 -4.14
CA LEU A 51 -8.21 9.38 -3.38
C LEU A 51 -7.91 8.75 -2.01
N VAL A 52 -8.92 8.18 -1.36
CA VAL A 52 -8.73 7.48 -0.07
C VAL A 52 -7.79 6.29 -0.21
N SER A 53 -7.92 5.49 -1.26
CA SER A 53 -7.03 4.35 -1.47
C SER A 53 -5.63 4.81 -1.84
N SER A 54 -5.49 5.81 -2.71
CA SER A 54 -4.18 6.37 -3.08
C SER A 54 -3.41 6.90 -1.86
N THR A 55 -4.08 7.66 -0.99
CA THR A 55 -3.46 8.16 0.26
C THR A 55 -3.13 7.02 1.24
N ARG A 56 -4.00 6.02 1.39
CA ARG A 56 -3.75 4.89 2.30
C ARG A 56 -2.64 3.96 1.82
N PHE A 57 -2.45 3.77 0.52
CA PHE A 57 -1.30 3.01 0.02
C PHE A 57 0.03 3.71 0.31
N ILE A 58 0.10 5.04 0.19
CA ILE A 58 1.27 5.81 0.61
C ILE A 58 1.53 5.60 2.10
N PHE A 59 0.49 5.66 2.94
CA PHE A 59 0.62 5.37 4.37
C PHE A 59 1.14 3.95 4.62
N ASN A 60 0.56 2.93 3.97
CA ASN A 60 0.95 1.53 4.12
C ASN A 60 2.44 1.34 3.81
N TYR A 61 2.91 1.85 2.66
CA TYR A 61 4.30 1.71 2.26
C TYR A 61 5.26 2.58 3.06
N ALA A 62 4.86 3.80 3.46
CA ALA A 62 5.68 4.64 4.33
C ALA A 62 5.90 3.99 5.70
N LYS A 63 4.81 3.46 6.31
CA LYS A 63 4.90 2.71 7.56
C LYS A 63 5.69 1.42 7.39
N GLY A 64 5.49 0.70 6.28
CA GLY A 64 6.29 -0.47 5.94
C GLY A 64 7.79 -0.15 5.88
N TYR A 65 8.18 0.93 5.21
CA TYR A 65 9.57 1.37 5.16
C TYR A 65 10.13 1.68 6.56
N LEU A 66 9.39 2.43 7.38
CA LEU A 66 9.83 2.78 8.73
C LEU A 66 10.03 1.57 9.66
N TYR A 67 9.24 0.50 9.50
CA TYR A 67 9.35 -0.70 10.33
C TYR A 67 10.34 -1.74 9.78
N PHE A 68 10.45 -1.88 8.46
CA PHE A 68 11.18 -2.98 7.83
C PHE A 68 12.41 -2.56 7.02
N GLY A 69 12.60 -1.25 6.78
CA GLY A 69 13.77 -0.71 6.09
C GLY A 69 13.91 -1.12 4.61
N LYS A 70 12.88 -1.69 3.99
CA LYS A 70 12.94 -2.14 2.58
C LYS A 70 12.87 -0.95 1.63
N ASP A 71 13.92 -0.69 0.87
CA ASP A 71 13.98 0.41 -0.11
C ASP A 71 12.84 0.40 -1.12
N ASP A 72 12.34 -0.78 -1.47
CA ASP A 72 11.19 -0.91 -2.36
C ASP A 72 9.93 -0.23 -1.80
N TYR A 73 9.70 -0.28 -0.49
CA TYR A 73 8.60 0.44 0.15
C TYR A 73 8.78 1.96 0.07
N LEU A 74 10.01 2.46 0.17
CA LEU A 74 10.27 3.89 -0.03
C LEU A 74 10.00 4.29 -1.49
N LYS A 75 10.40 3.46 -2.46
CA LYS A 75 10.10 3.69 -3.88
C LYS A 75 8.60 3.74 -4.14
N ARG A 76 7.83 2.78 -3.61
CA ARG A 76 6.36 2.75 -3.72
C ARG A 76 5.70 3.96 -3.05
N THR A 77 6.21 4.38 -1.90
CA THR A 77 5.73 5.59 -1.21
C THR A 77 5.87 6.83 -2.10
N ARG A 78 7.05 7.01 -2.72
CA ARG A 78 7.31 8.13 -3.66
C ARG A 78 6.43 8.03 -4.90
N HIS A 79 6.30 6.85 -5.48
CA HIS A 79 5.44 6.59 -6.62
C HIS A 79 3.97 7.00 -6.35
N GLY A 80 3.44 6.65 -5.17
CA GLY A 80 2.10 7.06 -4.76
C GLY A 80 1.96 8.57 -4.55
N LEU A 81 2.96 9.21 -3.93
CA LEU A 81 2.98 10.66 -3.73
C LEU A 81 2.97 11.40 -5.07
N ASP A 82 3.77 10.95 -6.04
CA ASP A 82 3.81 11.52 -7.38
C ASP A 82 2.43 11.44 -8.06
N TYR A 83 1.75 10.30 -7.91
CA TYR A 83 0.39 10.12 -8.44
C TYR A 83 -0.63 11.08 -7.82
N ILE A 84 -0.59 11.30 -6.50
CA ILE A 84 -1.48 12.28 -5.86
C ILE A 84 -1.21 13.69 -6.39
N ARG A 85 0.07 14.07 -6.50
CA ARG A 85 0.45 15.44 -6.87
C ARG A 85 0.16 15.77 -8.33
N ASN A 86 0.25 14.78 -9.22
CA ASN A 86 0.15 14.98 -10.66
C ASN A 86 -1.20 14.55 -11.25
N THR A 87 -1.95 13.67 -10.57
CA THR A 87 -3.22 13.12 -11.11
C THR A 87 -4.43 13.50 -10.27
N HIS A 88 -4.39 13.32 -8.94
CA HIS A 88 -5.54 13.67 -8.09
C HIS A 88 -5.68 15.17 -7.86
N ARG A 89 -4.56 15.87 -7.67
CA ARG A 89 -4.54 17.28 -7.32
C ARG A 89 -5.09 18.12 -8.47
N ASN A 90 -6.09 18.95 -8.20
CA ASN A 90 -6.50 19.98 -9.14
C ASN A 90 -5.50 21.15 -9.05
N PRO A 91 -4.79 21.52 -10.12
CA PRO A 91 -3.75 22.53 -10.05
C PRO A 91 -4.26 23.92 -9.62
N LYS A 92 -5.55 24.22 -9.86
CA LYS A 92 -6.16 25.53 -9.57
C LYS A 92 -6.67 25.63 -8.13
N THR A 93 -7.18 24.54 -7.56
CA THR A 93 -7.89 24.57 -6.27
C THR A 93 -7.17 23.79 -5.17
N GLY A 94 -6.19 22.95 -5.52
CA GLY A 94 -5.65 21.93 -4.63
C GLY A 94 -6.48 20.67 -4.73
#